data_AF-A0A0K2RDG6-F1
#
_entry.id   AF-A0A0K2RDG6-F1
#
_cell.length_a   1.000
_cell.length_b   1.000
_cell.length_c   1.000
_cell.angle_alpha   90.00
_cell.angle_beta   90.00
_cell.angle_gamma   90.00
#
_symmetry.space_group_name_H-M   'P 1'
#
loop_
_entity.id
_entity.type
_entity.pdbx_description
1 polymer ?
#
loop_
_entity_poly.entity_id
_entity_poly.type
_entity_poly.pdbx_seq_one_letter_code
_entity_poly.pdbx_strand_id
1 'polypeptide(L)'
;MVADFINWAKNNGIRVGPGRGSGAGSMVAYAMRITDLDPLEHGLIFERFLNPDRVSMPDFDVDFDDRRRSEVIDYVTRKYGDERVAMIVTYGTIKTKQALKDSSRVLGYPFSMGEQLTKALPPAVMAKDIPLADIQNPEPSAMARPATSAS
;
A
#
# COMPACT_ATOMS: atom_id res chain seq x y z
N MET A 1 2.60 5.24 20.98
CA MET A 1 1.55 5.70 20.04
C MET A 1 0.85 4.52 19.35
N VAL A 2 1.55 3.68 18.59
CA VAL A 2 0.93 2.54 17.87
C VAL A 2 0.13 1.60 18.77
N ALA A 3 0.75 1.06 19.83
CA ALA A 3 0.06 0.20 20.80
C ALA A 3 -1.16 0.88 21.46
N ASP A 4 -1.18 2.20 21.56
CA ASP A 4 -2.22 2.92 22.28
C ASP A 4 -3.54 2.92 21.52
N PHE A 5 -3.56 3.38 20.27
CA PHE A 5 -4.79 3.40 19.48
C PHE A 5 -5.25 1.98 19.08
N ILE A 6 -4.33 1.03 18.94
CA ILE A 6 -4.67 -0.39 18.70
C ILE A 6 -5.41 -0.97 19.90
N ASN A 7 -4.84 -0.82 21.11
CA ASN A 7 -5.47 -1.35 22.31
C ASN A 7 -6.76 -0.62 22.64
N TRP A 8 -6.85 0.69 22.37
CA TRP A 8 -8.11 1.42 22.46
C TRP A 8 -9.16 0.83 21.51
N ALA A 9 -8.83 0.58 20.25
CA ALA A 9 -9.75 -0.03 19.28
C ALA A 9 -10.24 -1.41 19.76
N LYS A 10 -9.31 -2.29 20.17
CA LYS A 10 -9.62 -3.62 20.72
C LYS A 10 -10.57 -3.54 21.93
N ASN A 11 -10.30 -2.61 22.85
CA ASN A 11 -11.13 -2.43 24.06
C ASN A 11 -12.52 -1.84 23.77
N ASN A 12 -12.71 -1.17 22.63
CA ASN A 12 -14.00 -0.63 22.19
C ASN A 12 -14.72 -1.55 21.18
N GLY A 13 -14.29 -2.81 21.08
CA GLY A 13 -14.90 -3.82 20.21
C GLY A 13 -14.69 -3.56 18.72
N ILE A 14 -13.72 -2.73 18.34
CA ILE A 14 -13.31 -2.54 16.94
C ILE A 14 -12.35 -3.67 16.60
N ARG A 15 -12.66 -4.44 15.55
CA ARG A 15 -11.77 -5.50 15.07
C ARG A 15 -10.49 -4.88 14.50
N VAL A 16 -9.37 -5.43 14.90
CA VAL A 16 -8.03 -5.09 14.40
C VAL A 16 -7.45 -6.34 13.76
N GLY A 17 -6.80 -6.19 12.60
CA GLY A 17 -6.10 -7.29 11.95
C GLY A 17 -4.94 -7.81 12.80
N PRO A 18 -4.49 -9.06 12.58
CA PRO A 18 -3.45 -9.71 13.39
C PRO A 18 -2.05 -9.09 13.26
N GLY A 19 -1.88 -8.12 12.35
CA GLY A 19 -0.62 -7.46 12.01
C GLY A 19 -0.26 -7.69 10.53
N ARG A 20 0.18 -6.64 9.83
CA ARG A 20 0.58 -6.67 8.42
C ARG A 20 2.06 -6.32 8.26
N GLY A 21 2.69 -6.90 7.24
CA GLY A 21 4.06 -6.57 6.86
C GLY A 21 5.10 -7.15 7.82
N SER A 22 6.27 -6.52 7.89
CA SER A 22 7.38 -7.01 8.71
C SER A 22 7.15 -6.83 10.22
N GLY A 23 6.24 -5.95 10.64
CA GLY A 23 5.94 -5.68 12.06
C GLY A 23 5.55 -6.92 12.88
N ALA A 24 4.98 -7.95 12.23
CA ALA A 24 4.64 -9.22 12.87
C ALA A 24 5.86 -10.00 13.39
N GLY A 25 7.07 -9.74 12.91
CA GLY A 25 8.31 -10.36 13.39
C GLY A 25 8.82 -9.82 14.72
N SER A 26 8.17 -8.81 15.31
CA SER A 26 8.63 -8.19 16.55
C SER A 26 7.96 -8.79 17.78
N MET A 27 8.75 -9.42 18.64
CA MET A 27 8.29 -9.93 19.95
C MET A 27 7.75 -8.79 20.83
N VAL A 28 8.34 -7.60 20.74
CA VAL A 28 7.84 -6.42 21.46
C VAL A 28 6.46 -6.01 20.93
N ALA A 29 6.23 -6.11 19.61
CA ALA A 29 4.93 -5.80 19.03
C ALA A 29 3.85 -6.78 19.51
N TYR A 30 4.18 -8.08 19.56
CA TYR A 30 3.31 -9.11 20.10
C TYR A 30 3.00 -8.88 21.58
N ALA A 31 4.03 -8.67 22.42
CA ALA A 31 3.87 -8.43 23.85
C ALA A 31 3.04 -7.17 24.17
N MET A 32 3.15 -6.13 23.33
CA MET A 32 2.37 -4.89 23.46
C MET A 32 0.98 -4.98 22.82
N ARG A 33 0.59 -6.16 22.32
CA ARG A 33 -0.68 -6.43 21.62
C ARG A 33 -0.89 -5.59 20.36
N ILE A 34 0.19 -5.11 19.75
CA ILE A 34 0.19 -4.46 18.43
C ILE A 34 -0.15 -5.51 17.37
N THR A 35 0.46 -6.69 17.48
CA THR A 35 0.20 -7.86 16.63
C THR A 35 -0.39 -8.98 17.48
N ASP A 36 -1.16 -9.87 16.86
CA ASP A 36 -1.78 -11.02 17.52
C ASP A 36 -1.09 -12.35 17.14
N LEU A 37 -0.02 -12.29 16.35
CA LEU A 37 0.81 -13.44 15.93
C LEU A 37 2.05 -13.54 16.82
N ASP A 38 2.30 -14.74 17.38
CA ASP A 38 3.55 -15.05 18.07
C ASP A 38 4.69 -15.24 17.04
N PRO A 39 5.70 -14.36 17.02
CA PRO A 39 6.76 -14.47 16.03
C PRO A 39 7.63 -15.72 16.18
N LEU A 40 7.74 -16.30 17.38
CA LEU A 40 8.55 -17.51 17.61
C LEU A 40 7.85 -18.75 17.08
N GLU A 41 6.53 -18.87 17.31
CA GLU A 41 5.73 -19.99 16.80
C GLU A 41 5.73 -20.02 15.26
N HIS A 42 5.73 -18.84 14.64
CA HIS A 42 5.66 -18.70 13.18
C HIS A 42 7.02 -18.48 12.50
N GLY A 43 8.14 -18.56 13.23
CA GLY A 43 9.49 -18.38 12.67
C GLY A 43 9.70 -17.02 12.01
N LEU A 44 9.03 -15.98 12.50
CA LEU A 44 9.14 -14.61 11.99
C LEU A 44 10.38 -13.94 12.60
N ILE A 45 11.14 -13.26 11.73
CA ILE A 45 12.46 -12.72 12.06
C ILE A 45 12.37 -11.22 12.33
N PHE A 46 12.88 -10.76 13.47
CA PHE A 46 12.85 -9.36 13.89
C PHE A 46 13.65 -8.44 12.96
N GLU A 47 14.77 -8.92 12.43
CA GLU A 47 15.68 -8.16 11.57
C GLU A 47 15.05 -7.77 10.23
N ARG A 48 13.98 -8.46 9.81
CA ARG A 48 13.16 -8.05 8.66
C ARG A 48 12.33 -6.80 8.95
N PHE A 49 12.03 -6.55 10.22
CA PHE A 49 11.29 -5.39 10.68
C PHE A 49 12.23 -4.21 10.97
N LEU A 50 13.28 -4.45 11.75
CA LEU A 50 14.26 -3.44 12.10
C LEU A 50 15.66 -4.02 11.95
N ASN A 51 16.35 -3.63 10.89
CA ASN A 51 17.71 -4.08 10.62
C ASN A 51 18.71 -3.19 11.40
N PRO A 52 19.55 -3.76 12.28
CA PRO A 52 20.54 -2.98 13.05
C PRO A 52 21.59 -2.29 12.18
N ASP A 53 21.93 -2.86 11.02
CA ASP A 53 22.92 -2.32 10.09
C ASP A 53 22.34 -1.24 9.16
N ARG A 54 21.01 -1.10 9.13
CA ARG A 54 20.30 -0.11 8.32
C ARG A 54 19.34 0.70 9.17
N VAL A 55 19.82 1.85 9.65
CA VAL A 55 18.99 2.84 10.34
C VAL A 55 17.88 3.31 9.42
N SER A 56 16.67 2.81 9.66
CA SER A 56 15.46 3.19 8.95
C SER A 56 14.32 3.26 9.96
N MET A 57 13.41 4.20 9.73
CA MET A 57 12.23 4.32 10.56
C MET A 57 11.35 3.08 10.34
N PRO A 58 11.02 2.32 11.39
CA PRO A 58 10.12 1.19 11.25
C PRO A 58 8.70 1.69 10.97
N ASP A 59 7.96 0.96 10.15
CA ASP A 59 6.56 1.26 9.81
C ASP A 59 5.64 0.10 10.21
N PHE A 60 4.51 0.43 10.84
CA PHE A 60 3.49 -0.54 11.25
C PHE A 60 2.21 -0.27 10.46
N ASP A 61 1.92 -1.15 9.51
CA ASP A 61 0.63 -1.19 8.85
C ASP A 61 -0.40 -1.90 9.75
N VAL A 62 -1.51 -1.20 10.03
CA VAL A 62 -2.59 -1.70 10.88
C VAL A 62 -3.91 -1.66 10.13
N ASP A 63 -4.57 -2.80 10.08
CA ASP A 63 -5.91 -2.94 9.49
C ASP A 63 -6.98 -2.83 10.57
N PHE A 64 -7.99 -1.98 10.34
CA PHE A 64 -9.18 -1.84 11.17
C PHE A 64 -10.42 -2.25 10.39
N ASP A 65 -11.50 -2.60 11.10
CA ASP A 65 -12.82 -2.70 10.49
C ASP A 65 -13.17 -1.38 9.77
N ASP A 66 -13.37 -1.45 8.46
CA ASP A 66 -13.59 -0.31 7.58
C ASP A 66 -14.76 0.57 8.06
N ARG A 67 -15.81 -0.05 8.62
CA ARG A 67 -17.00 0.65 9.13
C ARG A 67 -16.73 1.49 10.37
N ARG A 68 -15.73 1.11 11.16
CA ARG A 68 -15.41 1.72 12.46
C ARG A 68 -14.03 2.39 12.50
N ARG A 69 -13.30 2.37 11.37
CA ARG A 69 -11.98 3.01 11.24
C ARG A 69 -12.02 4.50 11.61
N SER A 70 -13.08 5.21 11.26
CA SER A 70 -13.25 6.63 11.59
C SER A 70 -13.23 6.88 13.10
N GLU A 71 -13.78 5.97 13.92
CA GLU A 71 -13.76 6.11 15.38
C GLU A 71 -12.33 6.09 15.95
N VAL A 72 -11.44 5.30 15.33
CA VAL A 72 -10.01 5.25 15.70
C VAL A 72 -9.31 6.54 15.31
N ILE A 73 -9.61 7.08 14.12
CA ILE A 73 -9.10 8.39 13.69
C ILE A 73 -9.56 9.47 14.67
N ASP A 74 -10.86 9.50 15.01
CA ASP A 74 -11.41 10.47 15.96
C ASP A 74 -10.79 10.35 17.36
N TYR A 75 -10.46 9.13 17.81
CA TYR A 75 -9.72 8.92 19.04
C TYR A 75 -8.31 9.54 18.98
N VAL A 76 -7.56 9.24 17.92
CA VAL A 76 -6.21 9.75 17.70
C VAL A 76 -6.24 11.27 17.60
N THR A 77 -7.16 11.86 16.84
CA THR A 77 -7.34 13.31 16.70
C THR A 77 -7.63 13.96 18.05
N ARG A 78 -8.59 13.45 18.82
CA ARG A 78 -8.90 14.00 20.16
C ARG A 78 -7.74 13.89 21.14
N LYS A 79 -6.96 12.81 21.06
CA LYS A 79 -5.87 12.54 22.00
C LYS A 79 -4.60 13.32 21.68
N TYR A 80 -4.26 13.46 20.40
CA TYR A 80 -2.99 14.03 19.96
C TYR A 80 -3.11 15.46 19.44
N GLY A 81 -4.34 15.99 19.32
CA GLY A 81 -4.62 17.36 18.91
C GLY A 81 -5.04 17.44 17.44
N ASP A 82 -6.11 18.17 17.19
CA ASP A 82 -6.66 18.38 15.85
C ASP A 82 -5.64 19.05 14.92
N GLU A 83 -4.83 19.97 15.44
CA GLU A 83 -3.79 20.65 14.66
C GLU A 83 -2.59 19.76 14.30
N ARG A 84 -2.55 18.50 14.77
CA ARG A 84 -1.40 17.58 14.63
C ARG A 84 -1.75 16.28 13.90
N VAL A 85 -3.01 16.05 13.58
CA VAL A 85 -3.49 14.83 12.94
C VAL A 85 -4.14 15.18 11.60
N ALA A 86 -3.62 14.63 10.52
CA ALA A 86 -4.16 14.82 9.18
C ALA A 86 -4.05 13.54 8.36
N MET A 87 -4.95 13.40 7.38
CA MET A 87 -4.92 12.29 6.43
C MET A 87 -4.00 12.63 5.26
N ILE A 88 -3.19 11.66 4.82
CA ILE A 88 -2.35 11.80 3.64
C ILE A 88 -3.23 11.54 2.41
N VAL A 89 -3.29 12.51 1.49
CA VAL A 89 -4.01 12.37 0.22
C VAL A 89 -3.21 11.51 -0.77
N THR A 90 -3.92 10.69 -1.54
CA THR A 90 -3.33 9.97 -2.67
C THR A 90 -3.68 10.67 -3.97
N TYR A 91 -2.67 11.02 -4.76
CA TYR A 91 -2.87 11.58 -6.11
C TYR A 91 -3.00 10.43 -7.12
N GLY A 92 -4.17 10.35 -7.76
CA GLY A 92 -4.39 9.41 -8.87
C GLY A 92 -3.73 9.92 -10.14
N THR A 93 -2.96 9.08 -10.83
CA THR A 93 -2.44 9.36 -12.17
C THR A 93 -3.31 8.69 -13.23
N ILE A 94 -3.38 9.29 -14.42
CA ILE A 94 -4.08 8.69 -15.57
C ILE A 94 -3.23 7.52 -16.07
N LYS A 95 -3.78 6.30 -16.00
CA LYS A 95 -3.13 5.08 -16.51
C LYS A 95 -3.14 5.04 -18.03
N THR A 96 -2.20 4.32 -18.62
CA THR A 96 -2.02 4.16 -20.08
C THR A 96 -3.32 3.83 -20.81
N LYS A 97 -4.10 2.85 -20.34
CA LYS A 97 -5.37 2.46 -20.96
C LYS A 97 -6.41 3.58 -20.93
N GLN A 98 -6.50 4.29 -19.82
CA GLN A 98 -7.43 5.40 -19.66
C GLN A 98 -7.03 6.56 -20.57
N ALA A 99 -5.73 6.89 -20.64
CA ALA A 99 -5.21 7.91 -21.52
C ALA A 99 -5.51 7.63 -23.00
N LEU A 100 -5.36 6.38 -23.47
CA LEU A 100 -5.70 6.02 -24.85
C LEU A 100 -7.19 6.18 -25.17
N LYS A 101 -8.06 5.76 -24.24
CA LYS A 101 -9.51 5.89 -24.39
C LYS A 101 -9.96 7.35 -24.41
N ASP A 102 -9.42 8.16 -23.50
CA ASP A 102 -9.78 9.58 -23.40
C ASP A 102 -9.25 10.37 -24.60
N SER A 103 -8.02 10.10 -25.06
CA SER A 103 -7.49 10.70 -26.30
C SER A 103 -8.31 10.31 -27.53
N SER A 104 -8.73 9.05 -27.65
CA SER A 104 -9.58 8.61 -28.76
C SER A 104 -10.92 9.34 -28.78
N ARG A 105 -11.50 9.59 -27.59
CA ARG A 105 -12.74 10.36 -27.44
C ARG A 105 -12.57 11.82 -27.83
N VAL A 106 -11.47 12.45 -27.39
CA VAL A 106 -11.16 13.86 -27.70
C VAL A 106 -10.96 14.06 -29.20
N LEU A 107 -10.35 13.09 -29.89
CA LEU A 107 -10.13 13.13 -31.33
C LEU A 107 -11.38 12.79 -32.17
N GLY A 108 -12.52 12.51 -31.52
CA GLY A 108 -13.79 12.22 -32.20
C GLY A 108 -13.90 10.80 -32.79
N TYR A 109 -13.01 9.88 -32.41
CA TYR A 109 -13.11 8.49 -32.86
C TYR A 109 -14.25 7.75 -32.16
N PRO A 110 -14.83 6.71 -32.81
CA PRO A 110 -15.79 5.83 -32.16
C PRO A 110 -15.20 5.15 -30.92
N PHE A 111 -16.04 4.87 -29.92
CA PHE A 111 -15.63 4.20 -28.67
C PHE A 111 -14.86 2.88 -28.91
N SER A 112 -15.23 2.15 -29.97
CA SER A 112 -14.58 0.89 -30.37
C SER A 112 -13.08 1.06 -30.69
N MET A 113 -12.65 2.22 -31.16
CA MET A 113 -11.24 2.51 -31.45
C MET A 113 -10.41 2.48 -30.15
N GLY A 114 -10.88 3.15 -29.10
CA GLY A 114 -10.20 3.15 -27.80
C GLY A 114 -10.11 1.75 -27.20
N GLU A 115 -11.16 0.95 -27.32
CA GLU A 115 -11.15 -0.46 -26.90
C GLU A 115 -10.12 -1.30 -27.67
N GLN A 116 -10.09 -1.18 -28.99
CA GLN A 116 -9.12 -1.89 -29.84
C GLN A 116 -7.67 -1.52 -29.47
N LEU A 117 -7.37 -0.24 -29.29
CA LEU A 117 -6.05 0.24 -28.87
C LEU A 117 -5.64 -0.35 -27.51
N THR A 118 -6.54 -0.35 -26.54
CA THR A 118 -6.21 -0.89 -25.20
C THR A 118 -6.03 -2.40 -25.15
N LYS A 119 -6.68 -3.15 -26.06
CA LYS A 119 -6.50 -4.60 -26.20
C LYS A 119 -5.22 -4.99 -26.93
N ALA A 120 -4.69 -4.10 -27.77
CA ALA A 120 -3.42 -4.29 -28.46
C ALA A 120 -2.19 -4.07 -27.55
N LEU A 121 -2.38 -3.49 -26.35
CA LEU A 121 -1.30 -3.34 -25.38
C LEU A 121 -0.82 -4.71 -24.85
N PRO A 122 0.48 -4.84 -24.54
CA PRO A 122 1.00 -6.04 -23.89
C PRO A 122 0.31 -6.26 -22.53
N PRO A 123 0.30 -7.50 -22.02
CA PRO A 123 -0.22 -7.81 -20.70
C PRO A 123 0.48 -6.96 -19.64
N ALA A 124 -0.30 -6.53 -18.64
CA ALA A 124 0.26 -5.80 -17.51
C ALA A 124 1.22 -6.69 -16.70
N VAL A 125 2.37 -6.15 -16.32
CA VAL A 125 3.32 -6.82 -15.43
C VAL A 125 3.15 -6.23 -14.04
N MET A 126 2.88 -7.06 -13.03
CA MET A 126 2.60 -6.61 -11.65
C MET A 126 1.52 -5.51 -11.59
N ALA A 127 0.43 -5.68 -12.34
CA ALA A 127 -0.68 -4.73 -12.45
C ALA A 127 -0.31 -3.32 -13.01
N LYS A 128 0.85 -3.20 -13.67
CA LYS A 128 1.28 -1.99 -14.38
C LYS A 128 1.25 -2.22 -15.89
N ASP A 129 0.48 -1.40 -16.60
CA ASP A 129 0.50 -1.36 -18.06
C ASP A 129 1.83 -0.72 -18.55
N ILE A 130 2.21 -0.97 -19.80
CA ILE A 130 3.36 -0.30 -20.44
C ILE A 130 3.22 1.23 -20.35
N PRO A 131 4.28 1.98 -20.00
CA PRO A 131 4.26 3.44 -20.06
C PRO A 131 3.97 3.94 -21.48
N LEU A 132 3.22 5.03 -21.62
CA LEU A 132 2.91 5.61 -22.94
C LEU A 132 4.18 5.92 -23.76
N ALA A 133 5.25 6.38 -23.10
CA ALA A 133 6.52 6.70 -23.74
C ALA A 133 7.22 5.49 -24.37
N ASP A 134 6.97 4.29 -23.86
CA ASP A 134 7.60 3.05 -24.34
C ASP A 134 6.76 2.33 -25.41
N ILE A 135 5.54 2.79 -25.72
CA ILE A 135 4.64 2.12 -26.70
C ILE A 135 5.26 2.04 -28.10
N GLN A 136 6.04 3.06 -28.50
CA GLN A 136 6.68 3.13 -29.81
C GLN A 136 8.14 2.68 -29.80
N ASN A 137 8.69 2.33 -28.62
CA ASN A 137 10.08 1.97 -28.48
C ASN A 137 10.27 0.47 -28.78
N PRO A 138 11.07 0.09 -29.80
CA PRO A 138 11.36 -1.31 -30.09
C PRO A 138 12.18 -2.01 -28.98
N GLU A 139 12.86 -1.24 -28.13
CA GLU A 139 13.62 -1.69 -26.96
C GLU A 139 13.07 -1.00 -25.69
N PRO A 140 11.91 -1.42 -25.16
CA PRO A 140 11.21 -0.70 -24.09
C PRO A 140 12.06 -0.61 -22.81
N SER A 141 12.25 0.62 -22.31
CA SER A 141 13.30 0.95 -21.34
C SER A 141 13.06 0.45 -19.90
N ALA A 142 11.96 -0.25 -19.63
CA ALA A 142 11.60 -0.64 -18.25
C ALA A 142 10.94 -2.01 -18.09
N MET A 143 11.06 -2.93 -19.06
CA MET A 143 10.51 -4.30 -18.92
C MET A 143 11.55 -5.43 -18.86
N ALA A 144 12.85 -5.10 -18.78
CA ALA A 144 13.92 -6.10 -18.72
C ALA A 144 14.87 -5.92 -17.54
N ARG A 145 14.36 -5.70 -16.32
CA ARG A 145 15.07 -6.12 -15.10
C ARG A 145 14.04 -6.60 -14.07
N PRO A 146 13.96 -7.91 -13.75
CA PRO A 146 13.37 -8.28 -12.47
C PRO A 146 14.15 -7.50 -11.42
N ALA A 147 13.45 -6.87 -10.48
CA ALA A 147 14.10 -6.28 -9.33
C ALA A 147 14.87 -7.39 -8.63
N THR A 148 16.16 -7.50 -8.94
CA THR A 148 17.11 -8.29 -8.15
C THR A 148 16.97 -7.77 -6.74
N SER A 149 16.56 -8.67 -5.85
CA SER A 149 16.71 -8.54 -4.41
C SER A 149 18.08 -7.93 -4.11
N ALA A 150 18.10 -6.65 -3.76
CA ALA A 150 19.26 -6.03 -3.15
C ALA A 150 19.16 -6.31 -1.66
N SER A 151 20.00 -7.27 -1.26
CA SER A 151 20.61 -7.47 0.05
C SER A 151 20.80 -6.19 0.86
#